data_AF-A0A841T6B2-F1
#
_entry.id   AF-A0A841T6B2-F1
#
_cell.length_a   1.000
_cell.length_b   1.000
_cell.length_c   1.000
_cell.angle_alpha   90.00
_cell.angle_beta   90.00
_cell.angle_gamma   90.00
#
_symmetry.space_group_name_H-M   'P 1'
#
loop_
_entity.id
_entity.type
_entity.pdbx_description
1 polymer ?
#
loop_
_entity_poly.entity_id
_entity_poly.type
_entity_poly.pdbx_seq_one_letter_code
_entity_poly.pdbx_strand_id
1 'polypeptide(L)'
;MYPKVGSPKKVTMKWLDKAFAPLKDYLDAHHPENAKAIMGWMTYKGNFDDLYCYENRMTQGYIEFDRSGQLIRCSDNALDHEYELGYERIPVKTESIHPNVDRWIDRTVSAKKADIFREELRLFLQHVWGPMANYDFSDLKANYPLQGSGSPYCLYVYPSRFSKMIAFQFVGDEIVEKNCSLREYQKFEKSEREFMYQGWHLVTLIREFLAFEPDLSTTREVVRKGCEWADMRIDENTEFVLTAEARRMLEELEKEESKK
;
A
#
# COMPACT_ATOMS: atom_id res chain seq x y z
N MET A 1 31.12 15.76 -8.95
CA MET A 1 30.00 15.80 -9.91
C MET A 1 29.28 14.47 -9.88
N TYR A 2 27.97 14.48 -9.64
CA TYR A 2 27.15 13.29 -9.51
C TYR A 2 26.78 12.70 -10.89
N PRO A 3 26.81 11.35 -11.04
CA PRO A 3 26.39 10.68 -12.26
C PRO A 3 24.87 10.61 -12.36
N LYS A 4 24.29 10.90 -13.54
CA LYS A 4 22.85 10.75 -13.79
C LYS A 4 22.39 9.35 -13.39
N VAL A 5 21.21 9.29 -12.79
CA VAL A 5 20.59 8.07 -12.28
C VAL A 5 19.38 7.76 -13.14
N GLY A 6 19.47 6.69 -13.93
CA GLY A 6 18.35 6.21 -14.73
C GLY A 6 17.27 5.55 -13.87
N SER A 7 16.04 5.50 -14.39
CA SER A 7 14.94 4.77 -13.76
C SER A 7 15.29 3.29 -13.60
N PRO A 8 15.22 2.73 -12.38
CA PRO A 8 15.65 1.36 -12.14
C PRO A 8 14.57 0.37 -12.59
N LYS A 9 14.99 -0.79 -13.11
CA LYS A 9 14.08 -1.95 -13.28
C LYS A 9 13.67 -2.55 -11.92
N LYS A 10 14.53 -2.40 -10.91
CA LYS A 10 14.31 -2.79 -9.51
C LYS A 10 15.07 -1.83 -8.59
N VAL A 11 14.41 -1.26 -7.59
CA VAL A 11 15.05 -0.39 -6.60
C VAL A 11 16.01 -1.22 -5.76
N THR A 12 17.27 -0.80 -5.68
CA THR A 12 18.32 -1.44 -4.88
C THR A 12 18.99 -0.40 -3.99
N MET A 13 19.62 -0.80 -2.89
CA MET A 13 20.35 0.16 -2.04
C MET A 13 21.42 0.92 -2.81
N LYS A 14 22.18 0.24 -3.69
CA LYS A 14 23.16 0.89 -4.57
C LYS A 14 22.54 1.94 -5.49
N TRP A 15 21.28 1.76 -5.91
CA TRP A 15 20.57 2.75 -6.71
C TRP A 15 20.09 3.92 -5.85
N LEU A 16 19.51 3.63 -4.67
CA LEU A 16 19.07 4.65 -3.72
C LEU A 16 20.24 5.54 -3.27
N ASP A 17 21.39 4.93 -2.93
CA ASP A 17 22.60 5.65 -2.54
C ASP A 17 23.02 6.65 -3.62
N LYS A 18 22.95 6.26 -4.90
CA LYS A 18 23.27 7.16 -6.01
C LYS A 18 22.22 8.23 -6.24
N ALA A 19 20.94 7.85 -6.19
CA ALA A 19 19.82 8.75 -6.43
C ALA A 19 19.75 9.86 -5.38
N PHE A 20 20.06 9.54 -4.13
CA PHE A 20 19.97 10.44 -2.99
C PHE A 20 21.29 11.08 -2.58
N ALA A 21 22.44 10.70 -3.17
CA ALA A 21 23.75 11.26 -2.79
C ALA A 21 23.79 12.81 -2.76
N PRO A 22 23.31 13.57 -3.77
CA PRO A 22 23.32 15.03 -3.72
C PRO A 22 22.55 15.59 -2.52
N LEU A 23 21.34 15.06 -2.27
CA LEU A 23 20.50 15.49 -1.17
C LEU A 23 21.11 15.10 0.19
N LYS A 24 21.67 13.90 0.29
CA LYS A 24 22.32 13.43 1.50
C LYS A 24 23.50 14.32 1.88
N ASP A 25 24.41 14.58 0.94
CA ASP A 25 25.58 15.43 1.18
C ASP A 25 25.17 16.86 1.55
N TYR A 26 24.11 17.38 0.93
CA TYR A 26 23.54 18.68 1.30
C TYR A 26 23.01 18.71 2.74
N LEU A 27 22.20 17.70 3.12
CA LEU A 27 21.61 17.60 4.46
C LEU A 27 22.67 17.36 5.53
N ASP A 28 23.67 16.52 5.25
CA ASP A 28 24.78 16.26 6.18
C ASP A 28 25.61 17.54 6.41
N ALA A 29 25.72 18.42 5.41
CA ALA A 29 26.46 19.69 5.52
C ALA A 29 25.68 20.82 6.19
N HIS A 30 24.37 20.93 5.95
CA HIS A 30 23.57 22.10 6.38
C HIS A 30 22.53 21.79 7.47
N HIS A 31 22.11 20.53 7.60
CA HIS A 31 21.07 20.08 8.54
C HIS A 31 21.44 18.74 9.20
N PRO A 32 22.67 18.56 9.73
CA PRO A 32 23.18 17.25 10.15
C PRO A 32 22.32 16.57 11.22
N GLU A 33 21.72 17.35 12.13
CA GLU A 33 20.89 16.83 13.21
C GLU A 33 19.57 16.23 12.71
N ASN A 34 19.03 16.79 11.61
CA ASN A 34 17.71 16.44 11.06
C ASN A 34 17.80 15.64 9.76
N ALA A 35 19.00 15.42 9.22
CA ALA A 35 19.23 14.79 7.92
C ALA A 35 18.49 13.46 7.78
N LYS A 36 18.55 12.60 8.80
CA LYS A 36 17.86 11.29 8.80
C LYS A 36 16.34 11.43 8.77
N ALA A 37 15.78 12.38 9.52
CA ALA A 37 14.34 12.61 9.58
C ALA A 37 13.81 13.17 8.26
N ILE A 38 14.49 14.19 7.71
CA ILE A 38 14.15 14.81 6.42
C ILE A 38 14.24 13.77 5.29
N MET A 39 15.34 13.02 5.21
CA MET A 39 15.52 11.93 4.25
C MET A 39 14.38 10.91 4.29
N GLY A 40 13.85 10.65 5.50
CA GLY A 40 12.71 9.78 5.73
C GLY A 40 11.41 10.20 5.05
N TRP A 41 11.32 11.44 4.56
CA TRP A 41 10.15 12.00 3.87
C TRP A 41 10.38 12.37 2.41
N MET A 42 11.61 12.30 1.91
CA MET A 42 11.92 12.69 0.55
C MET A 42 11.65 11.56 -0.45
N THR A 43 11.18 11.94 -1.64
CA THR A 43 11.04 11.06 -2.82
C THR A 43 11.90 11.61 -3.93
N TYR A 44 12.72 10.74 -4.55
CA TYR A 44 13.45 11.09 -5.76
C TYR A 44 12.52 11.02 -6.97
N LYS A 45 12.31 12.15 -7.66
CA LYS A 45 11.39 12.25 -8.81
C LYS A 45 12.10 11.96 -10.13
N GLY A 46 13.42 12.07 -10.18
CA GLY A 46 14.23 11.75 -11.36
C GLY A 46 15.30 12.79 -11.67
N ASN A 47 15.90 12.64 -12.86
CA ASN A 47 16.76 13.66 -13.44
C ASN A 47 16.05 14.40 -14.57
N PHE A 48 15.60 15.62 -14.32
CA PHE A 48 14.95 16.48 -15.32
C PHE A 48 15.89 17.62 -15.66
N ASP A 49 16.14 17.86 -16.96
CA ASP A 49 17.01 18.94 -17.46
C ASP A 49 18.37 19.06 -16.74
N ASP A 50 19.02 17.90 -16.54
CA ASP A 50 20.31 17.78 -15.82
C ASP A 50 20.26 18.12 -14.31
N LEU A 51 19.08 18.33 -13.73
CA LEU A 51 18.85 18.51 -12.30
C LEU A 51 18.51 17.19 -11.61
N TYR A 52 18.78 17.10 -10.31
CA TYR A 52 18.27 16.07 -9.41
C TYR A 52 17.08 16.65 -8.66
N CYS A 53 15.90 16.10 -8.90
CA CYS A 53 14.66 16.61 -8.34
C CYS A 53 14.15 15.68 -7.24
N TYR A 54 13.88 16.26 -6.09
CA TYR A 54 13.31 15.60 -4.93
C TYR A 54 12.03 16.33 -4.52
N GLU A 55 11.11 15.58 -3.93
CA GLU A 55 9.84 16.09 -3.43
C GLU A 55 9.62 15.55 -2.03
N ASN A 56 9.24 16.44 -1.12
CA ASN A 56 8.81 16.05 0.21
C ASN A 56 7.42 15.43 0.11
N ARG A 57 7.26 14.19 0.56
CA ARG A 57 6.01 13.41 0.47
C ARG A 57 4.83 14.08 1.17
N MET A 58 5.10 14.87 2.20
CA MET A 58 4.11 15.45 3.08
C MET A 58 3.66 16.83 2.61
N THR A 59 4.63 17.68 2.25
CA THR A 59 4.36 19.08 1.91
C THR A 59 4.32 19.33 0.41
N GLN A 60 4.73 18.35 -0.41
CA GLN A 60 4.94 18.51 -1.85
C GLN A 60 5.95 19.62 -2.19
N GLY A 61 6.77 20.03 -1.21
CA GLY A 61 7.86 20.96 -1.43
C GLY A 61 8.96 20.31 -2.27
N TYR A 62 9.53 21.07 -3.21
CA TYR A 62 10.52 20.56 -4.14
C TYR A 62 11.93 20.99 -3.75
N ILE A 63 12.90 20.13 -4.03
CA ILE A 63 14.32 20.42 -3.92
C ILE A 63 15.00 20.01 -5.21
N GLU A 64 15.79 20.91 -5.78
CA GLU A 64 16.48 20.70 -7.05
C GLU A 64 17.98 21.00 -6.87
N PHE A 65 18.81 20.05 -7.27
CA PHE A 65 20.26 20.19 -7.30
C PHE A 65 20.79 20.05 -8.72
N ASP A 66 21.85 20.75 -9.05
CA ASP A 66 22.58 20.49 -10.29
C ASP A 66 23.49 19.25 -10.18
N ARG A 67 24.23 18.94 -11.24
CA ARG A 67 25.18 17.81 -11.25
C ARG A 67 26.42 18.03 -10.39
N SER A 68 26.72 19.26 -10.02
CA SER A 68 27.81 19.54 -9.09
C SER A 68 27.42 19.23 -7.65
N GLY A 69 26.13 19.18 -7.35
CA GLY A 69 25.59 19.09 -5.99
C GLY A 69 25.16 20.43 -5.42
N GLN A 70 25.20 21.49 -6.23
CA GLN A 70 24.78 22.82 -5.81
C GLN A 70 23.25 22.88 -5.77
N LEU A 71 22.71 23.40 -4.68
CA LEU A 71 21.29 23.66 -4.54
C LEU A 71 20.87 24.75 -5.53
N ILE A 72 19.93 24.44 -6.42
CA ILE A 72 19.36 25.36 -7.39
C ILE A 72 18.06 25.95 -6.86
N ARG A 73 17.22 25.11 -6.25
CA ARG A 73 15.92 25.50 -5.72
C ARG A 73 15.55 24.64 -4.52
N CYS A 74 14.97 25.27 -3.50
CA CYS A 74 14.33 24.60 -2.38
C CYS A 74 13.05 25.37 -2.04
N SER A 75 11.90 24.71 -2.06
CA SER A 75 10.68 25.31 -1.51
C SER A 75 10.80 25.46 0.01
N ASP A 76 10.16 26.48 0.58
CA ASP A 76 10.24 26.81 2.01
C ASP A 76 9.83 25.64 2.92
N ASN A 77 8.91 24.80 2.46
CA ASN A 77 8.35 23.66 3.18
C ASN A 77 8.98 22.31 2.79
N ALA A 78 10.01 22.30 1.92
CA ALA A 78 10.57 21.06 1.39
C ALA A 78 11.40 20.28 2.42
N LEU A 79 11.91 20.96 3.44
CA LEU A 79 12.73 20.38 4.51
C LEU A 79 11.97 20.14 5.82
N ASP A 80 10.66 20.39 5.82
CA ASP A 80 9.80 20.08 6.95
C ASP A 80 9.87 18.57 7.25
N HIS A 81 9.91 18.22 8.52
CA HIS A 81 10.10 16.83 8.97
C HIS A 81 9.45 16.52 10.33
N GLU A 82 9.01 17.56 11.05
CA GLU A 82 8.22 17.44 12.27
C GLU A 82 6.75 17.22 11.91
N TYR A 83 6.41 15.97 11.58
CA TYR A 83 5.04 15.57 11.32
C TYR A 83 4.54 14.68 12.45
N GLU A 84 3.32 14.94 12.93
CA GLU A 84 2.64 14.01 13.83
C GLU A 84 2.43 12.67 13.11
N LEU A 85 2.75 11.55 13.78
CA LEU A 85 2.50 10.22 13.26
C LEU A 85 1.00 10.07 12.92
N GLY A 86 0.69 9.82 11.64
CA GLY A 86 -0.68 9.72 11.13
C GLY A 86 -1.18 10.93 10.34
N TYR A 87 -0.41 12.02 10.26
CA TYR A 87 -0.77 13.24 9.52
C TYR A 87 -0.18 13.31 8.10
N GLU A 88 -0.10 12.17 7.40
CA GLU A 88 0.28 12.16 5.99
C GLU A 88 -0.79 12.88 5.17
N ARG A 89 -0.57 14.16 4.84
CA ARG A 89 -1.36 14.88 3.82
C ARG A 89 -0.75 14.59 2.46
N ILE A 90 -0.91 13.37 1.94
CA ILE A 90 -0.68 13.16 0.51
C ILE A 90 -1.95 13.63 -0.19
N PRO A 91 -1.95 14.78 -0.88
CA PRO A 91 -3.14 15.22 -1.61
C PRO A 91 -3.52 14.15 -2.64
N VAL A 92 -4.80 13.79 -2.66
CA VAL A 92 -5.41 12.81 -3.58
C VAL A 92 -5.32 13.26 -5.05
N LYS A 93 -4.95 14.53 -5.29
CA LYS A 93 -4.76 15.09 -6.63
C LYS A 93 -3.28 15.14 -7.02
N THR A 94 -2.66 13.98 -7.24
CA THR A 94 -1.49 13.92 -8.14
C THR A 94 -1.97 13.61 -9.55
N GLU A 95 -1.78 14.53 -10.50
CA GLU A 95 -2.16 14.33 -11.91
C GLU A 95 -1.39 13.16 -12.57
N SER A 96 -0.23 12.79 -12.01
CA SER A 96 0.56 11.66 -12.49
C SER A 96 0.36 10.41 -11.63
N ILE A 97 -0.27 9.38 -12.19
CA ILE A 97 -0.37 8.05 -11.58
C ILE A 97 0.96 7.32 -11.75
N HIS A 98 1.49 6.72 -10.69
CA HIS A 98 2.73 5.95 -10.77
C HIS A 98 2.57 4.77 -11.75
N PRO A 99 3.50 4.53 -12.69
CA PRO A 99 3.32 3.54 -13.75
C PRO A 99 3.04 2.12 -13.25
N ASN A 100 3.51 1.75 -12.06
CA ASN A 100 3.26 0.42 -11.49
C ASN A 100 1.80 0.22 -11.04
N VAL A 101 1.05 1.29 -10.78
CA VAL A 101 -0.35 1.21 -10.35
C VAL A 101 -1.19 0.64 -11.49
N ASP A 102 -1.24 1.33 -12.63
CA ASP A 102 -2.02 0.86 -13.79
C ASP A 102 -1.50 -0.48 -14.31
N ARG A 103 -0.17 -0.67 -14.36
CA ARG A 103 0.42 -1.93 -14.80
C ARG A 103 0.01 -3.12 -13.92
N TRP A 104 -0.15 -2.90 -12.61
CA TRP A 104 -0.60 -3.93 -11.70
C TRP A 104 -2.10 -4.21 -11.85
N ILE A 105 -2.94 -3.17 -11.99
CA ILE A 105 -4.38 -3.32 -12.20
C ILE A 105 -4.63 -4.16 -13.47
N ASP A 106 -4.02 -3.78 -14.58
CA ASP A 106 -4.24 -4.43 -15.88
C ASP A 106 -3.74 -5.88 -15.91
N ARG A 107 -2.71 -6.20 -15.12
CA ARG A 107 -2.13 -7.54 -15.05
C ARG A 107 -2.86 -8.47 -14.08
N THR A 108 -3.36 -7.93 -12.97
CA THR A 108 -3.80 -8.75 -11.82
C THR A 108 -5.32 -8.81 -11.69
N VAL A 109 -6.03 -7.79 -12.18
CA VAL A 109 -7.49 -7.69 -12.08
C VAL A 109 -8.12 -8.01 -13.43
N SER A 110 -9.15 -8.86 -13.46
CA SER A 110 -9.88 -9.16 -14.70
C SER A 110 -10.50 -7.88 -15.29
N ALA A 111 -10.54 -7.75 -16.61
CA ALA A 111 -11.07 -6.56 -17.31
C ALA A 111 -12.43 -6.10 -16.75
N LYS A 112 -13.40 -7.01 -16.62
CA LYS A 112 -14.73 -6.72 -16.05
C LYS A 112 -14.69 -6.11 -14.65
N LYS A 113 -13.77 -6.55 -13.80
CA LYS A 113 -13.60 -6.03 -12.43
C LYS A 113 -12.81 -4.73 -12.42
N ALA A 114 -11.82 -4.60 -13.29
CA ALA A 114 -11.09 -3.35 -13.45
C ALA A 114 -12.05 -2.23 -13.89
N ASP A 115 -12.94 -2.47 -14.85
CA ASP A 115 -13.92 -1.47 -15.29
C ASP A 115 -14.80 -0.92 -14.16
N ILE A 116 -15.07 -1.75 -13.14
CA ILE A 116 -15.89 -1.36 -11.98
C ILE A 116 -15.06 -0.64 -10.91
N PHE A 117 -13.86 -1.14 -10.60
CA PHE A 117 -13.09 -0.73 -9.41
C PHE A 117 -11.81 0.06 -9.73
N ARG A 118 -11.55 0.44 -10.98
CA ARG A 118 -10.26 1.01 -11.40
C ARG A 118 -9.92 2.29 -10.65
N GLU A 119 -10.88 3.17 -10.44
CA GLU A 119 -10.62 4.45 -9.78
C GLU A 119 -10.33 4.25 -8.29
N GLU A 120 -11.09 3.39 -7.60
CA GLU A 120 -10.86 3.03 -6.21
C GLU A 120 -9.50 2.34 -6.03
N LEU A 121 -9.15 1.43 -6.95
CA LEU A 121 -7.85 0.78 -6.96
C LEU A 121 -6.71 1.76 -7.21
N ARG A 122 -6.89 2.74 -8.10
CA ARG A 122 -5.90 3.80 -8.34
C ARG A 122 -5.69 4.61 -7.08
N LEU A 123 -6.78 5.06 -6.45
CA LEU A 123 -6.72 5.82 -5.21
C LEU A 123 -5.99 5.04 -4.11
N PHE A 124 -6.40 3.79 -3.88
CA PHE A 124 -5.78 2.92 -2.89
C PHE A 124 -4.30 2.64 -3.19
N LEU A 125 -3.97 2.20 -4.40
CA LEU A 125 -2.59 1.82 -4.75
C LEU A 125 -1.67 3.03 -4.86
N GLN A 126 -2.15 4.18 -5.33
CA GLN A 126 -1.36 5.39 -5.47
C GLN A 126 -1.11 6.06 -4.12
N HIS A 127 -2.15 6.17 -3.29
CA HIS A 127 -2.13 7.05 -2.14
C HIS A 127 -2.16 6.32 -0.80
N VAL A 128 -2.53 5.04 -0.74
CA VAL A 128 -2.62 4.30 0.53
C VAL A 128 -1.55 3.22 0.59
N TRP A 129 -1.61 2.23 -0.28
CA TRP A 129 -0.70 1.09 -0.27
C TRP A 129 0.65 1.38 -0.90
N GLY A 130 0.69 2.14 -2.00
CA GLY A 130 1.92 2.50 -2.72
C GLY A 130 3.01 3.10 -1.85
N PRO A 131 2.73 4.13 -1.04
CA PRO A 131 3.70 4.71 -0.11
C PRO A 131 4.25 3.69 0.89
N MET A 132 3.41 2.81 1.43
CA MET A 132 3.81 1.78 2.40
C MET A 132 4.68 0.69 1.76
N ALA A 133 4.38 0.31 0.52
CA ALA A 133 5.07 -0.75 -0.22
C ALA A 133 6.16 -0.21 -1.16
N ASN A 134 6.48 1.09 -1.12
CA ASN A 134 7.37 1.76 -2.08
C ASN A 134 7.03 1.45 -3.55
N TYR A 135 5.73 1.37 -3.86
CA TYR A 135 5.16 1.02 -5.17
C TYR A 135 5.67 -0.32 -5.76
N ASP A 136 6.16 -1.23 -4.91
CA ASP A 136 6.40 -2.64 -5.25
C ASP A 136 5.16 -3.46 -4.89
N PHE A 137 4.41 -3.88 -5.92
CA PHE A 137 3.18 -4.66 -5.78
C PHE A 137 3.39 -6.15 -6.10
N SER A 138 4.64 -6.63 -6.08
CA SER A 138 4.98 -8.00 -6.47
C SER A 138 4.39 -9.07 -5.56
N ASP A 139 4.07 -8.71 -4.31
CA ASP A 139 3.43 -9.57 -3.34
C ASP A 139 1.90 -9.40 -3.29
N LEU A 140 1.35 -8.37 -3.92
CA LEU A 140 -0.07 -8.05 -3.86
C LEU A 140 -0.88 -8.89 -4.86
N LYS A 141 -1.94 -9.53 -4.37
CA LYS A 141 -2.89 -10.31 -5.17
C LYS A 141 -4.26 -9.64 -5.17
N ALA A 142 -5.04 -9.93 -6.20
CA ALA A 142 -6.44 -9.56 -6.28
C ALA A 142 -7.33 -10.81 -6.37
N ASN A 143 -8.64 -10.62 -6.21
CA ASN A 143 -9.71 -11.63 -6.19
C ASN A 143 -9.95 -12.26 -4.81
N TYR A 144 -11.02 -13.04 -4.71
CA TYR A 144 -11.43 -13.71 -3.47
C TYR A 144 -10.38 -14.75 -3.04
N PRO A 145 -9.76 -14.62 -1.84
CA PRO A 145 -8.66 -15.47 -1.39
C PRO A 145 -9.11 -16.82 -0.81
N LEU A 146 -10.38 -16.96 -0.40
CA LEU A 146 -10.88 -18.18 0.22
C LEU A 146 -11.45 -19.14 -0.83
N GLN A 147 -11.62 -20.41 -0.46
CA GLN A 147 -12.28 -21.39 -1.32
C GLN A 147 -13.71 -20.97 -1.63
N GLY A 148 -14.10 -21.06 -2.90
CA GLY A 148 -15.43 -20.71 -3.39
C GLY A 148 -15.44 -19.45 -4.25
N SER A 149 -16.57 -18.74 -4.25
CA SER A 149 -16.72 -17.51 -5.03
C SER A 149 -17.28 -16.41 -4.14
N GLY A 150 -16.54 -15.31 -4.03
CA GLY A 150 -17.02 -14.10 -3.37
C GLY A 150 -18.18 -13.43 -4.12
N SER A 151 -18.68 -12.33 -3.54
CA SER A 151 -19.68 -11.47 -4.19
C SER A 151 -19.18 -10.90 -5.53
N PRO A 152 -20.02 -10.89 -6.59
CA PRO A 152 -19.69 -10.22 -7.85
C PRO A 152 -19.58 -8.70 -7.70
N TYR A 153 -20.06 -8.12 -6.60
CA TYR A 153 -19.98 -6.69 -6.30
C TYR A 153 -18.83 -6.32 -5.35
N CYS A 154 -17.91 -7.26 -5.11
CA CYS A 154 -16.72 -6.99 -4.30
C CYS A 154 -15.45 -7.38 -5.05
N LEU A 155 -14.39 -6.61 -4.82
CA LEU A 155 -13.04 -6.99 -5.18
C LEU A 155 -12.20 -7.05 -3.91
N TYR A 156 -11.40 -8.10 -3.78
CA TYR A 156 -10.50 -8.26 -2.64
C TYR A 156 -9.07 -8.09 -3.13
N VAL A 157 -8.28 -7.36 -2.36
CA VAL A 157 -6.86 -7.16 -2.58
C VAL A 157 -6.13 -7.57 -1.31
N TYR A 158 -5.08 -8.37 -1.42
CA TYR A 158 -4.40 -8.93 -0.25
C TYR A 158 -2.93 -9.23 -0.54
N PRO A 159 -2.02 -9.02 0.42
CA PRO A 159 -0.63 -9.41 0.28
C PRO A 159 -0.48 -10.94 0.39
N SER A 160 0.34 -11.53 -0.46
CA SER A 160 0.58 -12.99 -0.53
C SER A 160 1.73 -13.47 0.34
N ARG A 161 2.65 -12.56 0.70
CA ARG A 161 3.83 -12.86 1.53
C ARG A 161 3.71 -12.40 2.98
N PHE A 162 2.71 -11.56 3.29
CA PHE A 162 2.35 -11.29 4.67
C PHE A 162 1.63 -12.52 5.21
N SER A 163 2.20 -13.17 6.23
CA SER A 163 1.62 -14.31 6.97
C SER A 163 0.33 -13.98 7.74
N LYS A 164 -0.17 -12.77 7.55
CA LYS A 164 -1.12 -12.09 8.39
C LYS A 164 -2.36 -11.94 7.54
N MET A 165 -3.29 -12.88 7.72
CA MET A 165 -4.51 -13.05 6.93
C MET A 165 -5.32 -11.74 6.87
N ILE A 166 -4.95 -10.80 6.01
CA ILE A 166 -5.59 -9.50 5.84
C ILE A 166 -6.04 -9.35 4.39
N ALA A 167 -7.24 -8.82 4.20
CA ALA A 167 -7.76 -8.47 2.89
C ALA A 167 -8.42 -7.09 2.91
N PHE A 168 -8.17 -6.33 1.86
CA PHE A 168 -8.82 -5.05 1.57
C PHE A 168 -9.99 -5.33 0.63
N GLN A 169 -11.21 -5.13 1.13
CA GLN A 169 -12.43 -5.40 0.40
C GLN A 169 -12.98 -4.11 -0.19
N PHE A 170 -12.87 -3.97 -1.50
CA PHE A 170 -13.56 -2.93 -2.27
C PHE A 170 -14.99 -3.36 -2.51
N VAL A 171 -15.95 -2.56 -2.04
CA VAL A 171 -17.38 -2.85 -2.15
C VAL A 171 -17.98 -1.88 -3.15
N GLY A 172 -18.68 -2.42 -4.15
CA GLY A 172 -19.37 -1.63 -5.17
C GLY A 172 -20.66 -0.99 -4.64
N ASP A 173 -21.06 0.10 -5.31
CA ASP A 173 -22.23 0.91 -4.97
C ASP A 173 -23.52 0.06 -4.91
N GLU A 174 -23.60 -1.05 -5.65
CA GLU A 174 -24.77 -1.95 -5.63
C GLU A 174 -25.04 -2.56 -4.25
N ILE A 175 -23.99 -2.80 -3.45
CA ILE A 175 -24.13 -3.28 -2.07
C ILE A 175 -24.40 -2.11 -1.13
N VAL A 176 -23.66 -1.01 -1.28
CA VAL A 176 -23.74 0.18 -0.40
C VAL A 176 -25.13 0.81 -0.47
N GLU A 177 -25.63 1.05 -1.69
CA GLU A 177 -26.95 1.63 -1.95
C GLU A 177 -28.08 0.60 -1.88
N LYS A 178 -27.76 -0.68 -1.67
CA LYS A 178 -28.69 -1.82 -1.68
C LYS A 178 -29.43 -1.97 -3.01
N ASN A 179 -28.79 -1.58 -4.10
CA ASN A 179 -29.25 -1.72 -5.49
C ASN A 179 -28.90 -3.11 -6.07
N CYS A 180 -29.10 -4.17 -5.29
CA CYS A 180 -28.86 -5.56 -5.69
C CYS A 180 -29.97 -6.48 -5.20
N SER A 181 -30.03 -7.70 -5.72
CA SER A 181 -31.00 -8.69 -5.23
C SER A 181 -30.66 -9.14 -3.80
N LEU A 182 -31.67 -9.57 -3.05
CA LEU A 182 -31.48 -10.13 -1.71
C LEU A 182 -30.46 -11.28 -1.68
N ARG A 183 -30.45 -12.11 -2.73
CA ARG A 183 -29.52 -13.24 -2.86
C ARG A 183 -28.07 -12.77 -3.01
N GLU A 184 -27.84 -11.69 -3.74
CA GLU A 184 -26.51 -11.12 -3.94
C GLU A 184 -26.01 -10.45 -2.67
N TYR A 185 -26.87 -9.71 -1.97
CA TYR A 185 -26.55 -9.13 -0.67
C TYR A 185 -26.22 -10.21 0.37
N GLN A 186 -27.01 -11.28 0.45
CA GLN A 186 -26.72 -12.42 1.32
C GLN A 186 -25.40 -13.12 0.95
N LYS A 187 -25.03 -13.16 -0.33
CA LYS A 187 -23.74 -13.69 -0.77
C LYS A 187 -22.58 -12.81 -0.31
N PHE A 188 -22.75 -11.49 -0.32
CA PHE A 188 -21.81 -10.54 0.26
C PHE A 188 -21.63 -10.78 1.76
N GLU A 189 -22.70 -10.78 2.56
CA GLU A 189 -22.61 -11.02 4.01
C GLU A 189 -21.99 -12.38 4.34
N LYS A 190 -22.35 -13.42 3.56
CA LYS A 190 -21.77 -14.75 3.72
C LYS A 190 -20.26 -14.71 3.47
N SER A 191 -19.82 -14.00 2.44
CA SER A 191 -18.39 -13.86 2.13
C SER A 191 -17.65 -13.19 3.29
N GLU A 192 -18.18 -12.12 3.87
CA GLU A 192 -17.57 -11.45 5.03
C GLU A 192 -17.47 -12.36 6.25
N ARG A 193 -18.54 -13.12 6.55
CA ARG A 193 -18.53 -14.12 7.63
C ARG A 193 -17.46 -15.18 7.42
N GLU A 194 -17.27 -15.65 6.19
CA GLU A 194 -16.24 -16.64 5.86
C GLU A 194 -14.82 -16.13 6.16
N PHE A 195 -14.51 -14.86 5.86
CA PHE A 195 -13.24 -14.25 6.27
C PHE A 195 -13.06 -14.27 7.79
N MET A 196 -14.08 -13.83 8.52
CA MET A 196 -14.03 -13.80 9.99
C MET A 196 -13.81 -15.19 10.59
N TYR A 197 -14.52 -16.21 10.09
CA TYR A 197 -14.38 -17.59 10.58
C TYR A 197 -13.01 -18.20 10.28
N GLN A 198 -12.39 -17.81 9.17
CA GLN A 198 -11.03 -18.26 8.81
C GLN A 198 -9.93 -17.39 9.42
N GLY A 199 -10.28 -16.48 10.34
CA GLY A 199 -9.30 -15.66 11.07
C GLY A 199 -8.77 -14.47 10.28
N TRP A 200 -9.34 -14.18 9.10
CA TRP A 200 -8.91 -13.04 8.30
C TRP A 200 -9.41 -11.72 8.87
N HIS A 201 -8.55 -10.72 8.86
CA HIS A 201 -8.91 -9.34 9.08
C HIS A 201 -9.36 -8.71 7.75
N LEU A 202 -10.60 -8.25 7.71
CA LEU A 202 -11.18 -7.61 6.54
C LEU A 202 -11.24 -6.10 6.77
N VAL A 203 -10.61 -5.34 5.89
CA VAL A 203 -10.71 -3.88 5.87
C VAL A 203 -11.59 -3.50 4.68
N THR A 204 -12.81 -3.04 4.97
CA THR A 204 -13.77 -2.66 3.95
C THR A 204 -13.53 -1.22 3.48
N LEU A 205 -13.38 -1.06 2.17
CA LEU A 205 -13.16 0.20 1.47
C LEU A 205 -14.34 0.45 0.53
N ILE A 206 -15.11 1.48 0.82
CA ILE A 206 -16.16 1.98 -0.09
C ILE A 206 -15.67 3.21 -0.83
N ARG A 207 -16.27 3.49 -1.98
CA ARG A 207 -15.89 4.62 -2.83
C ARG A 207 -15.93 5.93 -2.08
N GLU A 208 -16.90 6.11 -1.20
CA GLU A 208 -17.07 7.35 -0.45
C GLU A 208 -15.88 7.65 0.45
N PHE A 209 -15.31 6.62 1.08
CA PHE A 209 -14.12 6.76 1.92
C PHE A 209 -12.89 7.15 1.08
N LEU A 210 -12.79 6.60 -0.14
CA LEU A 210 -11.64 6.85 -1.00
C LEU A 210 -11.74 8.17 -1.78
N ALA A 211 -12.94 8.58 -2.17
CA ALA A 211 -13.16 9.72 -3.07
C ALA A 211 -13.44 11.03 -2.33
N PHE A 212 -14.10 10.98 -1.17
CA PHE A 212 -14.50 12.18 -0.43
C PHE A 212 -13.59 12.51 0.76
N GLU A 213 -12.55 11.71 1.00
CA GLU A 213 -11.51 12.00 1.98
C GLU A 213 -10.34 12.74 1.29
N PRO A 214 -10.17 14.06 1.48
CA PRO A 214 -9.25 14.87 0.67
C PRO A 214 -7.78 14.47 0.75
N ASP A 215 -7.35 13.84 1.84
CA ASP A 215 -5.97 13.41 2.09
C ASP A 215 -5.82 11.91 2.37
N LEU A 216 -6.92 11.15 2.39
CA LEU A 216 -6.97 9.74 2.77
C LEU A 216 -6.33 9.42 4.14
N SER A 217 -6.22 10.38 5.05
CA SER A 217 -5.50 10.23 6.33
C SER A 217 -6.14 9.16 7.23
N THR A 218 -7.46 9.20 7.41
CA THR A 218 -8.27 8.20 8.11
C THR A 218 -8.16 6.85 7.41
N THR A 219 -8.30 6.81 6.09
CA THR A 219 -8.17 5.55 5.34
C THR A 219 -6.79 4.92 5.53
N ARG A 220 -5.71 5.71 5.43
CA ARG A 220 -4.33 5.25 5.70
C ARG A 220 -4.21 4.73 7.13
N GLU A 221 -4.73 5.45 8.10
CA GLU A 221 -4.66 5.06 9.50
C GLU A 221 -5.41 3.75 9.78
N VAL A 222 -6.59 3.57 9.19
CA VAL A 222 -7.37 2.32 9.28
C VAL A 222 -6.59 1.17 8.64
N VAL A 223 -6.02 1.37 7.45
CA VAL A 223 -5.21 0.34 6.77
C VAL A 223 -3.97 0.00 7.56
N ARG A 224 -3.25 1.00 8.10
CA ARG A 224 -2.06 0.84 8.94
C ARG A 224 -2.40 0.05 10.19
N LYS A 225 -3.44 0.45 10.94
CA LYS A 225 -3.91 -0.27 12.14
C LYS A 225 -4.35 -1.69 11.80
N GLY A 226 -5.03 -1.90 10.68
CA GLY A 226 -5.42 -3.23 10.21
C GLY A 226 -4.20 -4.12 9.98
N CYS A 227 -3.14 -3.57 9.36
CA CYS A 227 -1.87 -4.26 9.21
C CYS A 227 -1.23 -4.55 10.58
N GLU A 228 -1.15 -3.57 11.48
CA GLU A 228 -0.57 -3.74 12.83
C GLU A 228 -1.33 -4.79 13.66
N TRP A 229 -2.65 -4.83 13.59
CA TRP A 229 -3.44 -5.86 14.28
C TRP A 229 -3.20 -7.25 13.69
N ALA A 230 -3.07 -7.33 12.37
CA ALA A 230 -2.68 -8.57 11.72
C ALA A 230 -1.24 -8.97 12.13
N ASP A 231 -0.37 -7.99 12.42
CA ASP A 231 0.99 -8.17 12.94
C ASP A 231 1.01 -8.71 14.38
N MET A 232 0.23 -8.12 15.27
CA MET A 232 0.19 -8.47 16.70
C MET A 232 -0.40 -9.86 16.98
N ARG A 233 -1.18 -10.43 16.06
CA ARG A 233 -1.72 -11.80 16.19
C ARG A 233 -0.66 -12.89 15.98
N ILE A 234 0.54 -12.51 15.53
CA ILE A 234 1.73 -13.37 15.52
C ILE A 234 2.54 -13.05 16.77
N ASP A 235 1.99 -13.40 17.94
CA ASP A 235 2.79 -13.52 19.17
C ASP A 235 3.07 -15.02 19.39
N GLU A 236 4.29 -15.34 19.81
CA GLU A 236 4.87 -16.68 19.99
C GLU A 236 4.06 -17.56 20.97
N ASN A 237 3.04 -16.99 21.63
CA ASN A 237 2.16 -17.62 22.62
C ASN A 237 0.67 -17.63 22.24
N THR A 238 0.28 -17.27 21.01
CA THR A 238 -1.14 -17.34 20.62
C THR A 238 -1.54 -18.79 20.37
N GLU A 239 -2.10 -19.45 21.41
CA GLU A 239 -2.90 -20.66 21.23
C GLU A 239 -4.08 -20.31 20.33
N PHE A 240 -3.96 -20.63 19.04
CA PHE A 240 -5.11 -20.67 18.15
C PHE A 240 -6.12 -21.62 18.81
N VAL A 241 -7.29 -21.10 19.18
CA VAL A 241 -8.46 -21.93 19.42
C VAL A 241 -8.82 -22.53 18.06
N LEU A 242 -8.09 -23.58 17.68
CA LEU A 242 -8.36 -24.40 16.53
C LEU A 242 -9.79 -24.90 16.72
N THR A 243 -10.67 -24.48 15.82
CA THR A 243 -12.00 -25.08 15.73
C THR A 243 -11.83 -26.60 15.60
N ALA A 244 -12.82 -27.37 16.05
CA ALA A 244 -12.76 -28.83 16.04
C ALA A 244 -12.38 -29.41 14.65
N GLU A 245 -12.71 -28.68 13.59
CA GLU A 245 -12.36 -29.00 12.20
C GLU A 245 -10.87 -28.79 11.89
N ALA A 246 -10.27 -27.69 12.35
CA ALA A 246 -8.84 -27.44 12.19
C ALA A 246 -7.97 -28.41 13.01
N ARG A 247 -8.45 -28.86 14.19
CA ARG A 247 -7.81 -29.96 14.94
C ARG A 247 -7.86 -31.28 14.17
N ARG A 248 -9.00 -31.60 13.55
CA ARG A 248 -9.13 -32.83 12.72
C ARG A 248 -8.17 -32.82 11.53
N MET A 249 -8.01 -31.69 10.85
CA MET A 249 -7.09 -31.60 9.71
C MET A 249 -5.63 -31.78 10.13
N LEU A 250 -5.23 -31.25 11.30
CA LEU A 250 -3.90 -31.46 11.86
C LEU A 250 -3.67 -32.93 12.26
N GLU A 251 -4.64 -33.57 12.91
CA GLU A 251 -4.55 -35.00 13.26
C GLU A 251 -4.50 -35.91 12.02
N GLU A 252 -5.13 -35.52 10.92
CA GLU A 252 -5.08 -36.24 9.64
C GLU A 252 -3.70 -36.07 8.98
N LEU A 253 -3.10 -34.87 9.02
CA LEU A 253 -1.73 -34.61 8.52
C LEU A 253 -0.65 -35.35 9.32
N GLU A 254 -0.74 -35.36 10.65
CA GLU A 254 0.21 -36.08 11.51
C GLU A 254 0.14 -37.60 11.31
N LYS A 255 -1.05 -38.14 11.00
CA LYS A 255 -1.24 -39.55 10.64
C LYS A 255 -0.67 -39.91 9.26
N GLU A 256 -0.57 -38.96 8.35
CA GLU A 256 0.06 -39.16 7.05
C GLU A 256 1.59 -39.10 7.12
N GLU A 257 2.13 -38.23 7.98
CA GLU A 257 3.58 -38.13 8.20
C GLU A 257 4.13 -39.32 8.99
N SER A 258 3.38 -39.86 9.95
CA SER A 258 3.77 -41.07 10.71
C SER A 258 3.64 -42.39 9.94
N LYS A 259 3.13 -42.35 8.69
CA LYS A 259 3.07 -43.49 7.76
C LYS A 259 4.15 -43.46 6.68
N LYS A 260 4.98 -42.41 6.63
CA LYS A 260 6.17 -42.33 5.76
C LYS A 260 7.42 -42.71 6.53
#